data_AF-A0A923MPN0-F1
#
_entry.id   AF-A0A923MPN0-F1
#
_cell.length_a   1.000
_cell.length_b   1.000
_cell.length_c   1.000
_cell.angle_alpha   90.00
_cell.angle_beta   90.00
_cell.angle_gamma   90.00
#
_symmetry.space_group_name_H-M   'P 1'
#
loop_
_entity.id
_entity.type
_entity.pdbx_description
1 polymer ?
#
loop_
_entity_poly.entity_id
_entity_poly.type
_entity_poly.pdbx_seq_one_letter_code
_entity_poly.pdbx_strand_id
1 'polypeptide(L)' 'MTIATDKFVTGSVVAASLAPTAFDGFDPVLRRLLAGKQFFVKQADGRWRPQGCQLGLGCHCFEFSDLRDPH' A
#
# COMPACT_ATOMS: atom_id res chain seq x y z
N MET A 1 13.38 11.14 -18.81
CA MET A 1 12.49 10.13 -18.21
C MET A 1 13.36 9.20 -17.40
N THR A 2 13.44 9.41 -16.09
CA THR A 2 14.31 8.61 -15.22
C THR A 2 13.50 7.41 -14.77
N ILE A 3 13.77 6.24 -15.35
CA ILE A 3 13.20 4.98 -14.90
C ILE A 3 13.89 4.68 -13.56
N ALA A 4 13.27 5.10 -12.46
CA ALA A 4 13.70 4.74 -11.13
C ALA A 4 13.62 3.22 -11.03
N THR A 5 14.76 2.56 -11.16
CA THR A 5 14.87 1.12 -10.98
C THR A 5 14.70 0.89 -9.48
N ASP A 6 13.46 0.58 -9.08
CA ASP A 6 13.07 0.31 -7.71
C ASP A 6 13.84 -0.93 -7.22
N LYS A 7 15.04 -0.69 -6.66
CA LYS A 7 15.89 -1.75 -6.10
C LYS A 7 15.03 -2.52 -5.10
N PHE A 8 14.82 -3.79 -5.39
CA PHE A 8 14.01 -4.65 -4.56
C PHE A 8 14.69 -4.86 -3.20
N VAL A 9 14.27 -4.09 -2.19
CA VAL A 9 14.67 -4.28 -0.79
C VAL A 9 13.41 -4.69 -0.02
N THR A 10 13.28 -5.98 0.25
CA THR A 10 12.20 -6.49 1.11
C THR A 10 12.28 -5.81 2.47
N GLY A 11 11.13 -5.40 3.02
CA GLY A 11 11.08 -4.67 4.29
C GLY A 11 11.24 -3.15 4.15
N SER A 12 11.41 -2.62 2.93
CA SER A 12 11.26 -1.19 2.69
C SER A 12 9.89 -0.71 3.14
N VAL A 13 9.87 0.40 3.89
CA VAL A 13 8.64 1.05 4.34
C VAL A 13 8.52 2.38 3.62
N VAL A 14 7.36 2.63 3.01
CA VAL A 14 7.03 3.91 2.38
C VAL A 14 5.76 4.46 3.00
N ALA A 15 5.65 5.78 3.08
CA ALA A 15 4.42 6.41 3.49
C ALA A 15 3.65 6.85 2.23
N ALA A 16 2.49 6.24 1.98
CA ALA A 16 1.69 6.46 0.77
C ALA A 16 0.20 6.50 1.11
N SER A 17 -0.62 7.04 0.21
CA SER A 17 -2.08 6.87 0.27
C SER A 17 -2.52 5.84 -0.77
N LEU A 18 -3.65 5.16 -0.57
CA LEU A 18 -4.18 4.27 -1.61
C LEU A 18 -4.87 5.07 -2.73
N ALA A 19 -4.72 4.59 -3.97
CA ALA A 19 -5.45 5.09 -5.12
C ALA A 19 -6.96 4.86 -4.93
N PRO A 20 -7.83 5.74 -5.45
CA PRO A 20 -9.28 5.58 -5.35
C PRO A 20 -9.78 4.21 -5.84
N THR A 21 -9.15 3.67 -6.88
CA THR A 21 -9.45 2.36 -7.48
C THR A 21 -9.02 1.19 -6.60
N ALA A 22 -8.01 1.36 -5.75
CA ALA A 22 -7.57 0.33 -4.80
C ALA A 22 -8.57 0.12 -3.66
N PHE A 23 -9.58 0.97 -3.54
CA PHE A 23 -10.69 0.82 -2.59
C PHE A 23 -11.88 0.04 -3.17
N ASP A 24 -11.85 -0.31 -4.46
CA ASP A 24 -12.92 -1.07 -5.10
C ASP A 24 -12.94 -2.49 -4.51
N GLY A 25 -14.05 -2.85 -3.86
CA GLY A 25 -14.19 -4.10 -3.11
C GLY A 25 -14.08 -3.97 -1.59
N PHE A 26 -13.62 -2.83 -1.06
CA PHE A 26 -13.67 -2.58 0.39
C PHE A 26 -15.01 -2.00 0.82
N ASP A 27 -15.50 -2.43 1.98
CA ASP A 27 -16.64 -1.82 2.66
C ASP A 27 -16.40 -0.33 2.97
N PRO A 28 -17.44 0.52 2.96
CA PRO A 28 -17.32 1.96 3.20
C PRO A 28 -16.56 2.33 4.49
N VAL A 29 -16.71 1.51 5.54
CA VAL A 29 -16.01 1.69 6.81
C VAL A 29 -14.51 1.45 6.64
N LEU A 30 -14.12 0.39 5.94
CA LEU A 30 -12.72 0.08 5.65
C LEU A 30 -12.09 1.14 4.75
N ARG A 31 -12.82 1.65 3.76
CA ARG A 31 -12.37 2.78 2.93
C ARG A 31 -12.05 4.01 3.78
N ARG A 32 -12.88 4.29 4.79
CA ARG A 32 -12.68 5.44 5.67
C ARG A 32 -11.51 5.24 6.65
N LEU A 33 -11.29 4.01 7.12
CA LEU A 33 -10.13 3.66 7.95
C LEU A 33 -8.82 3.71 7.16
N LEU A 34 -8.88 3.31 5.88
CA LEU A 34 -7.75 3.32 4.97
C LEU A 34 -7.61 4.66 4.21
N ALA A 35 -8.48 5.63 4.48
CA ALA A 35 -8.41 6.93 3.84
C ALA A 35 -7.21 7.73 4.37
N GLY A 36 -6.37 8.19 3.47
CA GLY A 36 -5.20 9.02 3.80
C GLY A 36 -3.88 8.26 3.79
N LYS A 37 -2.86 8.90 4.35
CA LYS A 37 -1.48 8.44 4.29
C LYS A 37 -1.20 7.39 5.36
N GLN A 38 -0.68 6.25 4.95
CA GLN A 38 -0.33 5.12 5.79
C GLN A 38 1.05 4.62 5.43
N PHE A 39 1.65 3.86 6.34
CA PHE A 39 2.91 3.17 6.04
C PHE A 39 2.63 1.86 5.35
N PHE A 40 3.35 1.57 4.28
CA PHE A 40 3.28 0.33 3.52
C PHE A 40 4.65 -0.35 3.52
N VAL A 41 4.66 -1.65 3.79
CA VAL A 41 5.88 -2.47 3.81
C VAL A 41 5.93 -3.33 2.56
N LYS A 42 7.03 -3.22 1.81
CA LYS A 42 7.29 -4.07 0.64
C LYS A 42 7.54 -5.51 1.08
N GLN A 43 6.71 -6.41 0.58
CA GLN A 43 6.77 -7.85 0.83
C GLN A 43 7.74 -8.54 -0.14
N ALA A 44 8.09 -9.80 0.15
CA ALA A 44 9.01 -10.59 -0.68
C ALA A 44 8.44 -10.97 -2.05
N ASP A 45 7.12 -10.85 -2.25
CA ASP A 45 6.44 -11.01 -3.55
C ASP A 45 6.44 -9.71 -4.38
N GLY A 46 7.00 -8.62 -3.84
CA GLY A 46 7.05 -7.30 -4.46
C GLY A 46 5.83 -6.41 -4.24
N ARG A 47 4.79 -6.94 -3.60
CA ARG A 47 3.60 -6.18 -3.26
C ARG A 47 3.80 -5.40 -1.97
N TRP A 48 2.88 -4.49 -1.70
CA TRP A 48 2.91 -3.57 -0.58
C TRP A 48 1.78 -3.88 0.39
N ARG A 49 2.09 -3.96 1.69
CA ARG A 49 1.11 -4.23 2.72
C ARG A 49 1.07 -3.10 3.74
N PRO A 50 -0.12 -2.59 4.11
CA PRO A 50 -0.23 -1.56 5.14
C PRO A 50 0.32 -2.07 6.49
N GLN A 51 1.20 -1.27 7.09
CA GLN A 51 1.84 -1.54 8.38
C GLN A 51 0.80 -1.39 9.50
N GLY A 52 0.73 -2.37 10.41
CA GLY A 52 -0.18 -2.30 11.57
C GLY A 52 -1.62 -2.73 11.31
N CYS A 53 -1.92 -3.37 10.16
CA CYS A 53 -3.24 -3.96 9.93
C CYS A 53 -3.50 -5.18 10.83
N GLN A 54 -3.95 -4.91 12.06
CA GLN A 54 -4.54 -5.89 12.99
C GLN A 54 -6.04 -6.13 12.73
N LEU A 55 -6.67 -5.35 11.84
CA LEU A 55 -8.13 -5.34 11.60
C LEU A 55 -8.59 -6.35 10.53
N GLY A 56 -7.89 -7.47 10.31
CA GLY A 56 -8.25 -8.45 9.27
C GLY A 56 -7.94 -8.01 7.82
N LEU A 57 -7.51 -6.76 7.62
CA LEU A 57 -6.95 -6.24 6.37
C LEU A 57 -5.55 -6.80 6.04
N GLY A 58 -4.97 -7.57 6.96
CA GLY A 58 -3.64 -8.18 6.84
C GLY A 58 -3.47 -9.18 5.69
N CYS A 59 -4.53 -9.47 4.93
CA CYS A 59 -4.47 -10.36 3.78
C CYS A 59 -4.43 -9.62 2.43
N HIS A 60 -4.71 -8.31 2.39
CA HIS A 60 -4.68 -7.57 1.13
C HIS A 60 -3.32 -6.92 0.91
N CYS A 61 -2.61 -7.46 -0.09
CA CYS A 61 -1.44 -6.81 -0.65
C CYS A 61 -1.88 -5.93 -1.83
N PHE A 62 -1.19 -4.81 -1.99
CA PHE A 62 -1.43 -3.80 -3.03
C PHE A 62 -0.23 -3.75 -3.99
N GLU A 63 -0.48 -3.44 -5.25
CA GLU A 63 0.60 -3.19 -6.20
C GLU A 63 1.16 -1.78 -6.00
N PHE A 64 2.38 -1.52 -6.48
CA PHE A 64 2.95 -0.16 -6.37
C PHE A 64 2.09 0.88 -7.10
N SER A 65 1.39 0.50 -8.17
CA SER A 65 0.44 1.35 -8.89
C SER A 65 -0.76 1.79 -8.06
N ASP A 66 -1.06 1.06 -6.98
CA ASP A 66 -2.13 1.39 -6.05
C ASP A 66 -1.69 2.42 -5.01
N LEU A 67 -0.39 2.70 -4.91
CA LEU A 67 0.18 3.68 -3.99
C LEU A 67 0.27 5.06 -4.66
N ARG A 68 -0.32 6.05 -4.01
CA ARG A 68 -0.22 7.47 -4.36
C ARG A 68 0.76 8.18 -3.45
N ASP A 69 1.58 9.02 -4.07
CA ASP A 69 2.56 9.88 -3.39
C ASP A 69 3.45 9.11 -2.39
N PRO A 70 4.13 8.02 -2.79
CA PRO A 70 5.04 7.31 -1.89
C PRO A 70 6.26 8.17 -1.58
N HIS A 71 6.53 8.39 -0.28
CA HIS A 71 7.67 9.13 0.26
C HIS A 71 8.48 8.30 1.25
#